data_AF-K2FFR7-F1
#
_entry.id   AF-K2FFR7-F1
#
_cell.length_a   1.000
_cell.length_b   1.000
_cell.length_c   1.000
_cell.angle_alpha   90.00
_cell.angle_beta   90.00
_cell.angle_gamma   90.00
#
_symmetry.space_group_name_H-M   'P 1'
#
loop_
_entity.id
_entity.type
_entity.pdbx_description
1 polymer ?
#
loop_
_entity_poly.entity_id
_entity_poly.type
_entity_poly.pdbx_seq_one_letter_code
_entity_poly.pdbx_strand_id
1 'polypeptide(L)'
;MQWKQPKNSSKYLWTAHVTEKMHYYGLSEQKVLGVIRSPKRIETGIVENTVAAMLPVGNIKKGIAKPKWGRPVFTSSHGEEGSAEKKDEESWNQEIWVMYQLKSQVKSEKSKAKMQNSKLQELQNKINSDKKITIISAWRYPGVSPKNNPIPEEILREIEEVALR
;
A
#
# COMPACT_ATOMS: atom_id res chain seq x y z
N MET A 1 6.60 14.09 -21.44
CA MET A 1 5.33 13.87 -20.70
C MET A 1 5.19 15.03 -19.73
N GLN A 2 4.21 15.91 -19.90
CA GLN A 2 4.06 17.09 -19.04
C GLN A 2 3.54 16.65 -17.67
N TRP A 3 4.27 16.96 -16.61
CA TRP A 3 3.83 16.68 -15.24
C TRP A 3 2.67 17.61 -14.88
N LYS A 4 1.62 17.04 -14.29
CA LYS A 4 0.43 17.78 -13.83
C LYS A 4 0.38 17.75 -12.32
N GLN A 5 0.24 18.91 -11.70
CA GLN A 5 0.01 19.01 -10.27
C GLN A 5 -1.32 18.35 -9.90
N PRO A 6 -1.35 17.53 -8.83
CA PRO A 6 -2.59 16.96 -8.35
C PRO A 6 -3.51 18.06 -7.81
N LYS A 7 -4.81 17.94 -8.05
CA LYS A 7 -5.80 18.89 -7.55
C LYS A 7 -6.54 18.32 -6.35
N ASN A 8 -6.77 19.17 -5.35
CA ASN A 8 -7.60 18.83 -4.21
C ASN A 8 -9.04 18.58 -4.67
N SER A 9 -9.63 17.51 -4.13
CA SER A 9 -11.01 17.10 -4.38
C SER A 9 -11.75 16.99 -3.04
N SER A 10 -13.07 16.76 -3.07
CA SER A 10 -13.86 16.50 -1.86
C SER A 10 -13.30 15.30 -1.08
N LYS A 11 -12.86 14.26 -1.80
CA LYS A 11 -12.36 13.01 -1.23
C LYS A 11 -10.85 13.01 -0.93
N TYR A 12 -10.03 13.66 -1.76
CA TYR A 12 -8.57 13.61 -1.66
C TYR A 12 -7.98 14.99 -1.43
N LEU A 13 -7.17 15.11 -0.37
CA LEU A 13 -6.38 16.30 -0.07
C LEU A 13 -4.90 15.98 -0.26
N TRP A 14 -4.24 16.72 -1.13
CA TRP A 14 -2.82 16.58 -1.44
C TRP A 14 -2.04 17.63 -0.66
N THR A 15 -1.09 17.17 0.15
CA THR A 15 -0.14 18.05 0.84
C THR A 15 0.93 18.57 -0.14
N ALA A 16 1.64 19.63 0.25
CA ALA A 16 2.79 20.12 -0.51
C ALA A 16 3.88 19.04 -0.62
N HIS A 17 4.12 18.31 0.47
CA HIS A 17 5.14 17.27 0.53
C HIS A 17 4.90 16.13 -0.47
N VAL A 18 3.67 15.57 -0.53
CA VAL A 18 3.38 14.53 -1.55
C VAL A 18 3.55 15.07 -2.97
N THR A 19 3.20 16.33 -3.21
CA THR A 19 3.32 16.95 -4.53
C THR A 19 4.79 17.04 -4.96
N GLU A 20 5.67 17.43 -4.05
CA GLU A 20 7.12 17.46 -4.26
C GLU A 20 7.69 16.06 -4.53
N LYS A 21 7.35 15.07 -3.69
CA LYS A 21 7.83 13.70 -3.89
C LYS A 21 7.28 13.09 -5.18
N MET A 22 6.04 13.40 -5.56
CA MET A 22 5.48 12.99 -6.84
C MET A 22 6.25 13.59 -8.02
N HIS A 23 6.68 14.84 -7.90
CA HIS A 23 7.52 15.48 -8.91
C HIS A 23 8.89 14.77 -8.99
N TYR A 24 9.55 14.58 -7.84
CA TYR A 24 10.86 13.93 -7.74
C TYR A 24 10.86 12.50 -8.31
N TYR A 25 9.86 11.69 -7.97
CA TYR A 25 9.78 10.29 -8.42
C TYR A 25 9.01 10.11 -9.74
N GLY A 26 8.56 11.18 -10.41
CA GLY A 26 7.74 11.07 -11.62
C GLY A 26 6.48 10.22 -11.41
N LEU A 27 5.76 10.46 -10.32
CA LEU A 27 4.50 9.79 -9.99
C LEU A 27 3.33 10.65 -10.48
N SER A 28 2.38 10.00 -11.15
CA SER A 28 1.11 10.63 -11.52
C SER A 28 0.08 10.47 -10.41
N GLU A 29 -0.91 11.37 -10.38
CA GLU A 29 -2.05 11.30 -9.46
C GLU A 29 -2.72 9.92 -9.49
N GLN A 30 -2.97 9.40 -10.69
CA GLN A 30 -3.60 8.09 -10.90
C GLN A 30 -2.79 6.94 -10.29
N LYS A 31 -1.46 7.00 -10.33
CA LYS A 31 -0.60 5.97 -9.71
C LYS A 31 -0.74 5.98 -8.20
N VAL A 32 -0.72 7.15 -7.58
CA VAL A 32 -0.91 7.30 -6.13
C VAL A 32 -2.31 6.83 -5.72
N LEU A 33 -3.35 7.25 -6.45
CA LEU A 33 -4.72 6.80 -6.20
C LEU A 33 -4.90 5.29 -6.38
N GLY A 34 -4.19 4.68 -7.34
CA GLY A 34 -4.20 3.23 -7.55
C GLY A 34 -3.66 2.47 -6.32
N VAL A 35 -2.58 2.96 -5.71
CA VAL A 35 -2.04 2.39 -4.46
C VAL A 35 -3.05 2.46 -3.33
N ILE A 36 -3.76 3.59 -3.20
CA ILE A 36 -4.76 3.78 -2.14
C ILE A 36 -5.99 2.88 -2.37
N ARG A 37 -6.45 2.74 -3.62
CA ARG A 37 -7.67 1.99 -3.96
C ARG A 37 -7.51 0.48 -3.85
N SER A 38 -6.37 -0.04 -4.28
CA SER A 38 -6.13 -1.49 -4.32
C SER A 38 -4.72 -1.82 -3.84
N PRO A 39 -4.38 -1.58 -2.57
CA PRO A 39 -3.05 -1.86 -2.04
C PRO A 39 -2.79 -3.37 -1.99
N LYS A 40 -1.57 -3.78 -2.35
CA LYS A 40 -1.09 -5.15 -2.13
C LYS A 40 -0.66 -5.34 -0.67
N ARG A 41 -0.10 -4.30 -0.06
CA ARG A 41 0.35 -4.28 1.32
C ARG A 41 -0.12 -3.01 2.02
N ILE A 42 -0.48 -3.14 3.29
CA ILE A 42 -0.88 -2.02 4.14
C ILE A 42 -0.11 -2.15 5.46
N GLU A 43 0.49 -1.05 5.88
CA GLU A 43 1.23 -0.91 7.13
C GLU A 43 0.60 0.22 7.95
N THR A 44 0.33 -0.03 9.22
CA THR A 44 -0.21 0.99 10.13
C THR A 44 0.92 1.88 10.62
N GLY A 45 0.76 3.20 10.51
CA GLY A 45 1.72 4.18 11.01
C GLY A 45 1.76 4.23 12.54
N ILE A 46 2.80 4.88 13.07
CA ILE A 46 2.95 5.17 14.51
C ILE A 46 1.88 6.16 14.96
N VAL A 47 1.57 7.14 14.11
CA VAL A 47 0.53 8.16 14.37
C VAL A 47 -0.85 7.59 14.10
N GLU A 48 -1.81 7.90 14.98
CA GLU A 48 -3.20 7.48 14.86
C GLU A 48 -3.79 7.85 13.48
N ASN A 49 -4.60 6.95 12.93
CA ASN A 49 -5.27 7.09 11.62
C ASN A 49 -4.34 7.25 10.41
N THR A 50 -3.04 7.01 10.57
CA THR A 50 -2.07 7.09 9.49
C THR A 50 -1.75 5.71 8.96
N VAL A 51 -1.78 5.58 7.64
CA VAL A 51 -1.65 4.31 6.93
C VAL A 51 -0.66 4.47 5.79
N ALA A 52 0.29 3.55 5.71
CA ALA A 52 1.18 3.41 4.57
C ALA A 52 0.67 2.22 3.71
N ALA A 53 0.50 2.46 2.42
CA ALA A 53 0.05 1.47 1.46
C ALA A 53 1.09 1.29 0.37
N MET A 54 1.21 0.07 -0.14
CA MET A 54 2.14 -0.26 -1.20
C MET A 54 1.49 -1.08 -2.32
N LEU A 55 1.91 -0.78 -3.55
CA LEU A 55 1.63 -1.56 -4.74
C LEU A 55 2.93 -1.87 -5.51
N PRO A 56 3.21 -3.13 -5.88
CA PRO A 56 4.30 -3.44 -6.79
C PRO A 56 3.98 -2.92 -8.19
N VAL A 57 4.98 -2.37 -8.86
CA VAL A 57 4.87 -1.85 -10.23
C VAL A 57 6.02 -2.33 -11.10
N GLY A 58 5.82 -2.28 -12.41
CA GLY A 58 6.82 -2.67 -13.40
C GLY A 58 6.65 -4.13 -13.84
N ASN A 59 7.78 -4.83 -14.05
CA ASN A 59 7.79 -6.18 -14.59
C ASN A 59 7.54 -7.19 -13.45
N ILE A 60 6.27 -7.38 -13.13
CA ILE A 60 5.83 -8.38 -12.16
C ILE A 60 5.98 -9.76 -12.80
N LYS A 61 7.02 -10.50 -12.41
CA LYS A 61 7.19 -11.90 -12.81
C LYS A 61 6.43 -12.76 -11.82
N LYS A 62 5.32 -13.32 -12.29
CA LYS A 62 4.66 -14.43 -11.61
C LYS A 62 5.42 -15.69 -11.97
N GLY A 63 6.05 -16.36 -11.00
CA GLY A 63 6.80 -17.58 -11.28
C GLY A 63 5.91 -18.59 -12.00
N ILE A 64 6.33 -19.06 -13.18
CA ILE A 64 5.82 -20.32 -13.71
C ILE A 64 6.26 -21.39 -12.72
N ALA A 65 5.30 -22.17 -12.22
CA ALA A 65 5.58 -23.31 -11.34
C ALA A 65 6.69 -24.14 -11.99
N LYS A 66 7.88 -24.19 -11.36
CA LYS A 66 8.96 -25.03 -11.87
C LYS A 66 8.41 -26.46 -11.92
N PRO A 67 8.44 -27.14 -13.07
CA PRO A 67 8.15 -28.57 -13.07
C PRO A 67 9.14 -29.22 -12.11
N LYS A 68 8.64 -30.08 -11.21
CA LYS A 68 9.52 -30.89 -10.35
C LYS A 68 10.48 -31.63 -11.28
N TRP A 69 11.78 -31.44 -11.10
CA TRP A 69 12.80 -32.16 -11.86
C TRP A 69 12.50 -33.67 -11.74
N GLY A 70 12.26 -34.33 -12.87
CA GLY A 70 11.89 -35.75 -12.92
C GLY A 70 10.41 -36.09 -13.12
N ARG A 71 9.47 -35.13 -13.24
CA ARG A 71 8.07 -35.42 -13.62
C ARG A 71 7.70 -34.78 -14.97
N PRO A 72 7.52 -35.56 -16.05
CA PRO A 72 6.96 -35.04 -17.30
C PRO A 72 5.49 -34.65 -17.10
N VAL A 73 5.10 -33.52 -17.69
CA VAL A 73 3.78 -32.86 -17.54
C VAL A 73 2.60 -33.71 -18.07
N PHE A 74 2.86 -34.89 -18.65
CA PHE A 74 1.84 -35.71 -19.31
C PHE A 74 1.20 -36.83 -18.45
N THR A 75 1.67 -37.14 -17.25
CA THR A 75 1.07 -38.24 -16.46
C THR A 75 -0.08 -37.75 -15.57
N SER A 76 -1.27 -37.61 -16.15
CA SER A 76 -2.53 -37.53 -15.42
C SER A 76 -3.09 -38.94 -15.19
N SER A 77 -3.02 -39.45 -13.95
CA SER A 77 -4.09 -40.25 -13.34
C SER A 77 -3.73 -40.60 -11.89
N HIS A 78 -4.72 -40.41 -11.02
CA HIS A 78 -4.83 -40.88 -9.64
C HIS A 78 -3.84 -40.33 -8.59
N GLY A 79 -4.35 -39.33 -7.85
CA GLY A 79 -4.40 -39.31 -6.39
C GLY A 79 -3.09 -39.35 -5.63
N GLU A 80 -2.64 -38.18 -5.15
CA GLU A 80 -2.02 -38.04 -3.83
C GLU A 80 -1.98 -36.55 -3.44
N GLU A 81 -2.76 -36.21 -2.42
CA GLU A 81 -2.84 -34.89 -1.80
C GLU A 81 -1.60 -34.66 -0.92
N GLY A 82 -0.53 -34.18 -1.55
CA GLY A 82 0.59 -33.55 -0.85
C GLY A 82 0.47 -32.03 -0.94
N SER A 83 -0.03 -31.39 0.12
CA SER A 83 -0.12 -29.94 0.28
C SER A 83 1.27 -29.30 0.44
N ALA A 84 2.06 -29.31 -0.64
CA ALA A 84 3.21 -28.42 -0.73
C ALA A 84 2.69 -26.98 -0.77
N GLU A 85 2.93 -26.21 0.31
CA GLU A 85 2.69 -24.76 0.35
C GLU A 85 3.43 -24.10 -0.82
N LYS A 86 2.69 -23.87 -1.91
CA LYS A 86 3.16 -23.11 -3.07
C LYS A 86 3.29 -21.66 -2.62
N LYS A 87 4.48 -21.23 -2.19
CA LYS A 87 4.80 -19.80 -2.19
C LYS A 87 4.95 -19.40 -3.65
N ASP A 88 3.89 -18.85 -4.22
CA ASP A 88 3.97 -18.08 -5.46
C ASP A 88 4.88 -16.88 -5.19
N GLU A 89 6.19 -17.06 -5.41
CA GLU A 89 7.18 -15.98 -5.30
C GLU A 89 6.98 -15.02 -6.48
N GLU A 90 6.07 -14.06 -6.29
CA GLU A 90 5.94 -12.89 -7.15
C GLU A 90 7.19 -12.01 -6.95
N SER A 91 7.91 -11.74 -8.04
CA SER A 91 9.03 -10.79 -8.02
C SER A 91 8.68 -9.55 -8.84
N TRP A 92 8.97 -8.38 -8.28
CA TRP A 92 8.78 -7.09 -8.95
C TRP A 92 10.05 -6.25 -8.83
N ASN A 93 10.23 -5.33 -9.77
CA ASN A 93 11.41 -4.47 -9.83
C ASN A 93 11.20 -3.12 -9.15
N GLN A 94 9.97 -2.74 -8.84
CA GLN A 94 9.66 -1.46 -8.19
C GLN A 94 8.43 -1.56 -7.29
N GLU A 95 8.40 -0.74 -6.25
CA GLU A 95 7.22 -0.51 -5.41
C GLU A 95 6.88 0.97 -5.40
N ILE A 96 5.58 1.27 -5.35
CA ILE A 96 5.09 2.60 -5.02
C ILE A 96 4.49 2.54 -3.63
N TRP A 97 5.03 3.38 -2.76
CA TRP A 97 4.55 3.61 -1.40
C TRP A 97 3.76 4.89 -1.34
N VAL A 98 2.65 4.87 -0.62
CA VAL A 98 1.82 6.05 -0.37
C VAL A 98 1.42 6.06 1.09
N MET A 99 1.74 7.15 1.76
CA MET A 99 1.33 7.41 3.13
C MET A 99 0.18 8.39 3.14
N TYR A 100 -0.90 8.03 3.83
CA TYR A 100 -2.09 8.87 3.93
C TYR A 100 -2.74 8.74 5.31
N GLN A 101 -3.53 9.74 5.66
CA GLN A 101 -4.33 9.77 6.87
C GLN A 101 -5.82 9.72 6.51
N LEU A 102 -6.58 8.95 7.27
CA LEU A 102 -8.04 8.91 7.18
C LEU A 102 -8.63 9.92 8.17
N LYS A 103 -9.16 11.05 7.70
CA LYS A 103 -9.90 11.96 8.58
C LYS A 103 -11.25 11.34 8.93
N SER A 104 -11.43 10.94 10.19
CA SER A 104 -12.74 10.56 10.73
C SER A 104 -13.51 11.82 11.11
N GLN A 105 -14.71 12.02 10.56
CA GLN A 105 -15.62 13.10 10.95
C GLN A 105 -16.27 12.87 12.33
N VAL A 106 -15.82 11.89 13.12
CA VAL A 106 -16.37 11.63 14.46
C VAL A 106 -15.22 11.43 15.44
N LYS A 107 -15.21 12.22 16.52
CA LYS A 107 -14.51 11.93 17.77
C LYS A 107 -14.98 10.56 18.24
N SER A 108 -14.21 9.52 17.93
CA SER A 108 -14.53 8.17 18.39
C SER A 108 -14.18 8.07 19.87
N GLU A 109 -15.18 8.17 20.73
CA GLU A 109 -15.10 7.60 22.07
C GLU A 109 -14.69 6.12 21.98
N LYS A 110 -13.89 5.71 22.95
CA LYS A 110 -13.16 4.44 23.01
C LYS A 110 -14.11 3.23 22.92
N SER A 111 -14.13 2.54 21.79
CA SER A 111 -14.61 1.15 21.75
C SER A 111 -13.42 0.19 21.67
N LYS A 112 -13.07 -0.36 22.83
CA LYS A 112 -12.22 -1.54 22.96
C LYS A 112 -12.94 -2.70 22.24
N ALA A 113 -12.47 -3.12 21.09
CA ALA A 113 -12.90 -4.38 20.48
C ALA A 113 -11.71 -5.12 19.86
N LYS A 114 -11.63 -6.37 20.28
CA LYS A 114 -10.59 -7.37 20.09
C LYS A 114 -10.96 -8.19 18.85
N MET A 115 -10.15 -8.21 17.79
CA MET A 115 -10.06 -9.35 16.87
C MET A 115 -8.92 -9.17 15.87
N GLN A 116 -8.07 -10.19 15.74
CA GLN A 116 -7.06 -10.27 14.69
C GLN A 116 -7.69 -10.73 13.37
N ASN A 117 -7.15 -10.22 12.25
CA ASN A 117 -7.49 -10.48 10.84
C ASN A 117 -8.68 -9.75 10.15
N SER A 118 -9.45 -8.89 10.81
CA SER A 118 -10.46 -8.02 10.14
C SER A 118 -9.96 -6.61 9.75
N LYS A 119 -8.79 -6.20 10.27
CA LYS A 119 -8.28 -4.82 10.19
C LYS A 119 -8.05 -4.32 8.77
N LEU A 120 -7.61 -5.19 7.85
CA LEU A 120 -7.38 -4.83 6.45
C LEU A 120 -8.68 -4.59 5.68
N GLN A 121 -9.71 -5.43 5.89
CA GLN A 121 -11.02 -5.26 5.27
C GLN A 121 -11.76 -4.04 5.85
N GLU A 122 -11.67 -3.80 7.15
CA GLU A 122 -12.20 -2.58 7.76
C GLU A 122 -11.51 -1.31 7.24
N LEU A 123 -10.20 -1.34 7.02
CA LEU A 123 -9.47 -0.23 6.40
C LEU A 123 -9.91 -0.01 4.95
N GLN A 124 -10.07 -1.07 4.16
CA GLN A 124 -10.60 -0.97 2.79
C GLN A 124 -12.03 -0.41 2.75
N ASN A 125 -12.91 -0.88 3.64
CA ASN A 125 -14.28 -0.36 3.77
C ASN A 125 -14.28 1.11 4.22
N LYS A 126 -13.34 1.53 5.07
CA LYS A 126 -13.14 2.94 5.44
C LYS A 126 -12.59 3.78 4.28
N ILE A 127 -11.78 3.23 3.37
CA ILE A 127 -11.34 3.92 2.14
C ILE A 127 -12.48 4.08 1.14
N ASN A 128 -13.40 3.11 1.10
CA ASN A 128 -14.62 3.17 0.29
C ASN A 128 -15.70 4.09 0.88
N SER A 129 -15.62 4.44 2.17
CA SER A 129 -16.49 5.45 2.77
C SER A 129 -16.21 6.86 2.23
N ASP A 130 -17.16 7.79 2.38
CA ASP A 130 -17.05 9.21 2.00
C ASP A 130 -16.07 10.02 2.88
N LYS A 131 -15.15 9.34 3.55
CA LYS A 131 -14.14 9.98 4.40
C LYS A 131 -13.09 10.67 3.55
N LYS A 132 -12.69 11.85 4.01
CA LYS A 132 -11.63 12.64 3.40
C LYS A 132 -10.27 12.00 3.70
N ILE A 133 -9.49 11.78 2.65
CA ILE A 133 -8.17 11.17 2.72
C ILE A 133 -7.13 12.27 2.50
N THR A 134 -6.25 12.48 3.49
CA THR A 134 -5.11 13.38 3.36
C THR A 134 -3.90 12.58 2.94
N ILE A 135 -3.33 12.87 1.77
CA ILE A 135 -2.15 12.20 1.24
C ILE A 135 -0.91 12.99 1.67
N ILE A 136 -0.05 12.33 2.42
CA ILE A 136 1.10 12.95 3.10
C ILE A 136 2.36 12.80 2.25
N SER A 137 2.69 11.57 1.83
CA SER A 137 3.91 11.32 1.07
C SER A 137 3.76 10.15 0.09
N ALA A 138 4.59 10.14 -0.96
CA ALA A 138 4.61 9.06 -1.94
C ALA A 138 6.05 8.79 -2.40
N TRP A 139 6.44 7.53 -2.50
CA TRP A 139 7.84 7.12 -2.71
C TRP A 139 7.91 6.00 -3.73
N ARG A 140 8.99 5.98 -4.52
CA ARG A 140 9.34 4.82 -5.34
C ARG A 140 10.52 4.10 -4.73
N TYR A 141 10.38 2.79 -4.55
CA TYR A 141 11.46 1.93 -4.07
C TYR A 141 11.90 0.97 -5.18
N PRO A 142 13.19 0.84 -5.51
CA PRO A 142 13.69 -0.16 -6.46
C PRO A 142 13.73 -1.53 -5.77
N GLY A 143 12.94 -2.48 -6.27
CA GLY A 143 12.85 -3.84 -5.76
C GLY A 143 11.80 -4.02 -4.67
N VAL A 144 12.05 -4.95 -3.75
CA VAL A 144 11.13 -5.33 -2.66
C VAL A 144 11.52 -4.61 -1.38
N SER A 145 10.59 -3.89 -0.75
CA SER A 145 10.89 -3.19 0.50
C SER A 145 11.18 -4.18 1.65
N PRO A 146 12.24 -3.94 2.45
CA PRO A 146 12.52 -4.73 3.65
C PRO A 146 11.30 -4.73 4.60
N LYS A 147 11.00 -5.89 5.21
CA LYS A 147 10.05 -5.96 6.32
C LYS A 147 10.79 -5.52 7.59
N ASN A 148 10.45 -4.35 8.14
CA ASN A 148 11.09 -3.60 9.24
C ASN A 148 12.19 -2.62 8.81
N ASN A 149 11.81 -1.36 8.63
CA ASN A 149 12.74 -0.24 8.66
C ASN A 149 12.07 0.91 9.44
N PRO A 150 12.72 1.48 10.48
CA PRO A 150 12.16 2.62 11.21
C PRO A 150 11.96 3.82 10.28
N ILE A 151 10.82 4.51 10.43
CA ILE A 151 10.48 5.71 9.64
C ILE A 151 11.42 6.85 10.07
N PRO A 152 12.07 7.57 9.13
CA PRO A 152 12.89 8.74 9.42
C PRO A 152 12.13 9.82 10.20
N GLU A 153 12.82 10.47 11.12
CA GLU A 153 12.23 11.42 12.08
C GLU A 153 11.64 12.69 11.43
N GLU A 154 12.14 13.05 10.24
CA GLU A 154 11.62 14.16 9.43
C GLU A 154 10.15 13.94 9.03
N ILE A 155 9.79 12.70 8.67
CA ILE A 155 8.41 12.34 8.30
C ILE A 155 7.52 12.38 9.55
N LEU A 156 8.05 12.03 10.72
CA LEU A 156 7.29 12.08 11.97
C LEU A 156 6.87 13.52 12.31
N ARG A 157 7.79 14.48 12.14
CA ARG A 157 7.52 15.91 12.36
C ARG A 157 6.46 16.45 11.40
N GLU A 158 6.52 16.05 10.13
CA GLU A 158 5.51 16.45 9.15
C GLU A 158 4.13 15.84 9.42
N ILE A 159 4.08 14.57 9.85
CA ILE A 159 2.79 13.95 10.22
C ILE A 159 2.19 14.68 11.43
N GLU A 160 3.01 15.06 12.41
CA GLU A 160 2.59 15.82 13.57
C GLU A 160 2.04 17.19 13.18
N GLU A 161 2.71 17.92 12.28
CA GLU A 161 2.23 19.19 11.75
C GLU A 161 0.91 19.06 10.96
N VAL A 162 0.75 17.98 10.19
CA VAL A 162 -0.51 17.68 9.47
C VAL A 162 -1.62 17.27 10.44
N ALA A 163 -1.31 16.57 11.53
CA ALA A 163 -2.27 16.17 12.55
C ALA A 163 -2.73 17.35 13.42
N LEU A 164 -1.87 18.36 13.61
CA LEU A 164 -2.17 19.61 14.31
C LEU A 164 -3.04 20.59 13.49
N ARG A 165 -3.36 20.27 12.22
CA ARG A 165 -4.22 21.03 11.30
C ARG A 165 -5.59 20.41 11.06
#